data_AF-A0A5N6KS07-F1
#
_entry.id   AF-A0A5N6KS07-F1
#
_cell.length_a   1.000
_cell.length_b   1.000
_cell.length_c   1.000
_cell.angle_alpha   90.00
_cell.angle_beta   90.00
_cell.angle_gamma   90.00
#
_symmetry.space_group_name_H-M   'P 1'
#
loop_
_entity.id
_entity.type
_entity.pdbx_description
1 polymer ?
#
loop_
_entity_poly.entity_id
_entity_poly.type
_entity_poly.pdbx_seq_one_letter_code
_entity_poly.pdbx_strand_id
1 'polypeptide(L)'
;MRGDVQRLEKAERMEKLKDAKYMGVSRYADDVELNEELKERDRWNDPAAQFMTKKKERKTKTGKPVYAGAAAPNRYGIRPGYRWDGVDRGTGFEKQWFEARNRKEAVKNLEYAWQMDE
;
A
#
# COMPACT_ATOMS: atom_id res chain seq x y z
N MET A 1 -27.53 5.86 -2.29
CA MET A 1 -26.50 6.74 -2.92
C MET A 1 -25.15 6.05 -2.77
N ARG A 2 -24.33 5.89 -3.83
CA ARG A 2 -22.99 5.27 -3.72
C ARG A 2 -21.93 6.32 -3.43
N GLY A 3 -20.93 5.98 -2.62
CA GLY A 3 -19.82 6.88 -2.26
C GLY A 3 -18.83 7.13 -3.40
N ASP A 4 -18.02 8.19 -3.28
CA ASP A 4 -17.02 8.59 -4.29
C ASP A 4 -16.05 7.45 -4.64
N VAL A 5 -15.53 6.76 -3.62
CA VAL A 5 -14.60 5.63 -3.78
C VAL A 5 -15.25 4.49 -4.55
N GLN A 6 -16.50 4.14 -4.23
CA GLN A 6 -17.24 3.09 -4.92
C GLN A 6 -17.49 3.41 -6.40
N ARG A 7 -17.65 4.71 -6.73
CA ARG A 7 -17.80 5.16 -8.12
C ARG A 7 -16.48 5.02 -8.89
N LEU A 8 -15.37 5.44 -8.29
CA LEU A 8 -14.03 5.29 -8.87
C LEU A 8 -13.67 3.82 -9.07
N GLU A 9 -13.88 2.97 -8.07
CA GLU A 9 -13.62 1.54 -8.16
C GLU A 9 -14.47 0.86 -9.25
N LYS A 10 -15.71 1.29 -9.43
CA LYS A 10 -16.56 0.80 -10.53
C LYS A 10 -15.98 1.21 -11.89
N ALA A 11 -15.50 2.44 -12.03
CA ALA A 11 -14.90 2.93 -13.26
C ALA A 11 -13.59 2.18 -13.59
N GLU A 12 -12.70 2.05 -12.62
CA GLU A 12 -11.43 1.31 -12.73
C GLU A 12 -11.68 -0.17 -13.08
N ARG A 13 -12.67 -0.81 -12.43
CA ARG A 13 -13.05 -2.19 -12.77
C ARG A 13 -13.55 -2.32 -14.22
N MET A 14 -14.34 -1.36 -14.69
CA MET A 14 -14.84 -1.38 -16.06
C MET A 14 -13.75 -1.20 -17.09
N GLU A 15 -12.74 -0.38 -16.80
CA GLU A 15 -11.59 -0.19 -17.67
C GLU A 15 -10.68 -1.43 -17.68
N LYS A 16 -10.31 -1.98 -16.51
CA LYS A 16 -9.59 -3.27 -16.43
C LYS A 16 -10.27 -4.41 -17.20
N LEU A 17 -11.61 -4.48 -17.18
CA LEU A 17 -12.35 -5.48 -17.95
C LEU A 17 -12.30 -5.26 -19.47
N LYS A 18 -12.13 -4.01 -19.93
CA LYS A 18 -11.90 -3.71 -21.34
C LYS A 18 -10.49 -4.11 -21.74
N ASP A 19 -9.50 -3.80 -20.91
CA ASP A 19 -8.09 -4.07 -21.20
C ASP A 19 -7.76 -5.56 -21.12
N ALA A 20 -8.39 -6.28 -20.18
CA ALA A 20 -8.27 -7.73 -20.05
C ALA A 20 -8.70 -8.50 -21.31
N LYS A 21 -9.47 -7.89 -22.23
CA LYS A 21 -9.80 -8.51 -23.52
C LYS A 21 -8.59 -8.60 -24.46
N TYR A 22 -7.64 -7.67 -24.30
CA TYR A 22 -6.44 -7.57 -25.14
C TYR A 22 -5.20 -8.13 -24.42
N MET A 23 -5.24 -8.24 -23.09
CA MET A 23 -4.14 -8.77 -22.30
C MET A 23 -3.96 -10.29 -22.52
N GLY A 24 -2.71 -10.70 -22.76
CA GLY A 24 -2.34 -12.11 -22.82
C GLY A 24 -2.37 -12.77 -21.45
N VAL A 25 -2.49 -14.11 -21.42
CA VAL A 25 -2.48 -14.88 -20.15
C VAL A 25 -1.09 -14.91 -19.51
N SER A 26 -0.04 -14.81 -20.31
CA SER A 26 1.36 -14.89 -19.88
C SER A 26 2.08 -13.57 -20.12
N ARG A 27 2.95 -13.19 -19.19
CA ARG A 27 3.88 -12.05 -19.34
C ARG A 27 5.27 -12.57 -19.69
N TYR A 28 5.94 -11.88 -20.61
CA TYR A 28 7.30 -12.19 -21.04
C TYR A 28 8.27 -11.06 -20.68
N ALA A 29 9.56 -11.26 -20.95
CA ALA A 29 10.60 -10.27 -20.62
C ALA A 29 10.43 -8.93 -21.37
N ASP A 30 9.76 -8.95 -22.51
CA ASP A 30 9.46 -7.82 -23.38
C ASP A 30 8.10 -7.14 -23.11
N ASP A 31 7.37 -7.56 -22.07
CA ASP A 31 6.09 -6.95 -21.67
C ASP A 31 6.27 -5.47 -21.33
N VAL A 32 5.60 -4.59 -22.09
CA VAL A 32 5.81 -3.14 -22.01
C VAL A 32 5.31 -2.58 -20.68
N GLU A 33 4.11 -2.95 -20.26
CA GLU A 33 3.48 -2.45 -19.02
C GLU A 33 4.31 -2.83 -17.80
N LEU A 34 4.75 -4.09 -17.73
CA LEU A 34 5.59 -4.58 -16.63
C LEU A 34 6.94 -3.85 -16.60
N ASN A 35 7.56 -3.64 -17.76
CA ASN A 35 8.84 -2.95 -17.84
C ASN A 35 8.73 -1.47 -17.46
N GLU A 36 7.62 -0.81 -17.75
CA GLU A 36 7.33 0.55 -17.29
C GLU A 36 7.16 0.59 -15.76
N GLU A 37 6.36 -0.31 -15.19
CA GLU A 37 6.18 -0.42 -13.73
C GLU A 37 7.51 -0.64 -12.99
N LEU A 38 8.38 -1.51 -13.52
CA LEU A 38 9.68 -1.81 -12.92
C LEU A 38 10.66 -0.63 -12.98
N LYS A 39 10.53 0.25 -13.99
CA LYS A 39 11.32 1.49 -14.10
C LYS A 39 10.85 2.55 -13.11
N GLU A 40 9.55 2.61 -12.81
CA GLU A 40 8.98 3.56 -11.84
C GLU A 40 9.30 3.22 -10.38
N ARG A 41 9.70 1.98 -10.09
CA ARG A 41 9.97 1.53 -8.72
C ARG A 41 11.15 2.27 -8.09
N ASP A 42 10.86 3.05 -7.05
CA ASP A 42 11.88 3.71 -6.23
C ASP A 42 12.86 2.69 -5.61
N ARG A 43 14.16 2.94 -5.79
CA ARG A 43 15.25 2.15 -5.18
C ARG A 43 15.98 3.01 -4.15
N TRP A 44 16.06 2.52 -2.92
CA TRP A 44 16.64 3.28 -1.80
C TRP A 44 18.16 3.54 -1.94
N ASN A 45 18.86 2.66 -2.67
CA ASN A 45 20.31 2.69 -2.91
C ASN A 45 20.72 3.30 -4.26
N ASP A 46 19.81 3.95 -4.97
CA ASP A 46 20.11 4.51 -6.28
C ASP A 46 20.76 5.90 -6.15
N PRO A 47 22.04 6.08 -6.55
CA PRO A 47 22.70 7.39 -6.51
C PRO A 47 21.98 8.43 -7.38
N ALA A 48 21.31 7.98 -8.45
CA ALA A 48 20.59 8.87 -9.35
C ALA A 48 19.24 9.37 -8.78
N ALA A 49 18.75 8.76 -7.70
CA ALA A 49 17.47 9.13 -7.09
C ALA A 49 17.43 10.61 -6.63
N GLN A 50 18.58 11.20 -6.32
CA GLN A 50 18.68 12.62 -5.93
C GLN A 50 18.50 13.59 -7.12
N PHE A 51 18.77 13.15 -8.35
CA PHE A 51 18.62 13.96 -9.56
C PHE A 51 17.20 13.87 -10.16
N MET A 52 16.40 12.89 -9.71
CA MET A 52 15.01 12.73 -10.12
C MET A 52 14.15 13.90 -9.62
N THR A 53 13.13 14.27 -10.40
CA THR A 53 12.24 15.39 -10.08
C THR A 53 11.41 15.14 -8.80
N LYS A 54 10.98 16.24 -8.16
CA LYS A 54 10.28 16.22 -6.86
C LYS A 54 9.08 15.26 -6.86
N LYS A 55 8.95 14.48 -5.78
CA LYS A 55 7.85 13.52 -5.57
C LYS A 55 6.48 14.23 -5.61
N LYS A 56 5.51 13.56 -6.26
CA LYS A 56 4.10 13.99 -6.28
C LYS A 56 3.55 14.08 -4.85
N GLU A 57 2.75 15.11 -4.59
CA GLU A 57 2.05 15.27 -3.32
C GLU A 57 1.12 14.07 -3.04
N ARG A 58 1.05 13.67 -1.77
CA ARG A 58 0.21 12.54 -1.34
C ARG A 58 -1.26 12.97 -1.36
N LYS A 59 -2.00 12.50 -2.37
CA LYS A 59 -3.46 12.69 -2.51
C LYS A 59 -4.19 11.36 -2.32
N THR A 60 -5.44 11.42 -1.86
CA THR A 60 -6.32 10.24 -1.80
C THR A 60 -6.73 9.80 -3.20
N LYS A 61 -7.29 8.59 -3.33
CA LYS A 61 -7.91 8.13 -4.59
C LYS A 61 -8.96 9.12 -5.15
N THR A 62 -9.62 9.85 -4.27
CA THR A 62 -10.63 10.88 -4.62
C THR A 62 -10.03 12.26 -4.90
N GLY A 63 -8.69 12.40 -4.93
CA GLY A 63 -7.98 13.64 -5.21
C GLY A 63 -7.90 14.62 -4.02
N LYS A 64 -8.41 14.24 -2.84
CA LYS A 64 -8.37 15.07 -1.64
C LYS A 64 -6.97 15.02 -1.00
N PRO A 65 -6.50 16.08 -0.33
CA PRO A 65 -5.25 16.03 0.40
C PRO A 65 -5.32 15.00 1.54
N VAL A 66 -4.15 14.47 1.89
CA VAL A 66 -3.95 13.54 3.02
C VAL A 66 -3.36 14.30 4.20
N TYR A 67 -3.60 13.83 5.43
CA TYR A 67 -2.94 14.39 6.60
C TYR A 67 -1.41 14.37 6.48
N ALA A 68 -0.79 15.54 6.70
CA ALA A 68 0.64 15.76 6.51
C ALA A 68 1.50 15.19 7.67
N GLY A 69 0.95 15.17 8.89
CA GLY A 69 1.66 14.71 10.08
C GLY A 69 1.85 13.18 10.17
N ALA A 70 2.51 12.78 11.25
CA ALA A 70 2.60 11.38 11.64
C ALA A 70 1.25 10.89 12.16
N ALA A 71 0.90 9.65 11.83
CA ALA A 71 -0.34 9.02 12.27
C ALA A 71 -0.04 7.57 12.65
N ALA A 72 -0.75 7.05 13.64
CA ALA A 72 -0.67 5.65 13.99
C ALA A 72 -1.07 4.78 12.78
N PRO A 73 -0.37 3.68 12.52
CA PRO A 73 -0.76 2.74 11.48
C PRO A 73 -2.08 2.05 11.83
N ASN A 74 -2.81 1.62 10.81
CA ASN A 74 -3.98 0.78 10.95
C ASN A 74 -3.92 -0.39 9.97
N ARG A 75 -4.72 -1.42 10.22
CA ARG A 75 -4.79 -2.64 9.39
C ARG A 75 -5.02 -2.40 7.89
N TYR A 76 -5.67 -1.29 7.54
CA TYR A 76 -6.06 -1.00 6.16
C TYR A 76 -5.06 -0.09 5.42
N GLY A 77 -4.00 0.38 6.09
CA GLY A 77 -3.05 1.33 5.53
C GLY A 77 -3.69 2.68 5.14
N ILE A 78 -4.88 2.98 5.65
CA ILE A 78 -5.61 4.19 5.31
C ILE A 78 -5.03 5.34 6.14
N ARG A 79 -4.48 6.34 5.45
CA ARG A 79 -4.00 7.57 6.10
C ARG A 79 -5.18 8.42 6.59
N PRO A 80 -5.03 9.16 7.70
CA PRO A 80 -6.05 10.09 8.15
C PRO A 80 -6.36 11.16 7.10
N GLY A 81 -7.61 11.63 7.10
CA GLY A 81 -8.01 12.75 6.25
C GLY A 81 -7.29 14.04 6.63
N TYR A 82 -7.11 14.94 5.66
CA TYR A 82 -6.38 16.20 5.85
C TYR A 82 -6.86 17.10 7.00
N ARG A 83 -8.09 16.91 7.48
CA ARG A 83 -8.71 17.70 8.57
C ARG A 83 -8.51 17.08 9.95
N TRP A 84 -7.84 15.93 10.04
CA TRP A 84 -7.56 15.32 11.33
C TRP A 84 -6.61 16.20 12.14
N ASP A 85 -6.87 16.34 13.43
CA ASP A 85 -6.15 17.25 14.34
C ASP A 85 -4.87 16.64 14.92
N GLY A 86 -4.58 15.38 14.60
CA GLY A 86 -3.41 14.65 15.09
C GLY A 86 -3.59 13.98 16.45
N VAL A 87 -4.74 14.16 17.12
CA VAL A 87 -4.99 13.54 18.43
C VAL A 87 -5.69 12.20 18.24
N ASP A 88 -5.03 11.13 18.71
CA ASP A 88 -5.61 9.79 18.75
C ASP A 88 -6.66 9.70 19.87
N ARG A 89 -7.87 9.30 19.50
CA ARG A 89 -9.02 9.12 20.40
C ARG A 89 -9.55 7.68 20.38
N GLY A 90 -8.76 6.75 19.84
CA GLY A 90 -9.11 5.34 19.80
C GLY A 90 -8.96 4.65 21.16
N THR A 91 -9.54 3.45 21.26
CA THR A 91 -9.43 2.58 22.45
C THR A 91 -8.09 1.83 22.55
N GLY A 92 -7.18 2.03 21.59
CA GLY A 92 -5.91 1.29 21.50
C GLY A 92 -6.00 -0.07 20.80
N PHE A 93 -7.15 -0.44 20.23
CA PHE A 93 -7.36 -1.74 19.57
C PHE A 93 -6.34 -2.04 18.46
N GLU A 94 -6.05 -1.07 17.57
CA GLU A 94 -5.11 -1.29 16.46
C GLU A 94 -3.70 -1.61 16.98
N LYS A 95 -3.26 -0.96 18.07
CA LYS A 95 -1.98 -1.25 18.73
C LYS A 95 -1.95 -2.69 19.27
N GLN A 96 -2.97 -3.08 20.03
CA GLN A 96 -3.08 -4.44 20.58
C GLN A 96 -3.12 -5.50 19.48
N TRP A 97 -3.78 -5.20 18.36
CA TRP A 97 -3.85 -6.10 17.21
C TRP A 97 -2.47 -6.33 16.57
N PHE A 98 -1.67 -5.28 16.39
CA PHE A 98 -0.30 -5.41 15.87
C PHE A 98 0.59 -6.19 16.85
N GLU A 99 0.50 -5.91 18.15
CA GLU A 99 1.25 -6.64 19.18
C GLU A 99 0.91 -8.14 19.19
N ALA A 100 -0.38 -8.49 19.11
CA ALA A 100 -0.84 -9.87 19.06
C ALA A 100 -0.32 -10.61 17.81
N ARG A 101 -0.27 -9.92 16.65
CA ARG A 101 0.23 -10.51 15.41
C ARG A 101 1.75 -10.73 15.45
N ASN A 102 2.49 -9.75 15.94
CA ASN A 102 3.94 -9.87 16.12
C ASN A 102 4.28 -10.99 17.11
N ARG A 103 3.50 -11.13 18.19
CA ARG A 103 3.66 -12.24 19.14
C ARG A 103 3.46 -13.60 18.47
N LYS A 104 2.41 -13.75 17.67
CA LYS A 104 2.14 -15.00 16.94
C LYS A 104 3.27 -15.36 15.98
N GLU A 105 3.80 -14.36 15.28
CA GLU A 105 4.92 -14.56 14.35
C GLU A 105 6.22 -14.90 15.09
N ALA A 106 6.51 -14.25 16.21
CA ALA A 106 7.66 -14.58 17.05
C ALA A 106 7.61 -16.01 17.58
N VAL A 107 6.45 -16.47 18.07
CA VAL A 107 6.26 -17.86 18.53
C VAL A 107 6.47 -18.85 17.38
N LYS A 108 5.90 -18.59 16.20
CA LYS A 108 6.09 -19.44 15.02
C LYS A 108 7.56 -19.57 14.63
N ASN A 109 8.30 -18.46 14.66
CA ASN A 109 9.72 -18.46 14.30
C ASN A 109 10.56 -19.21 15.35
N LEU A 110 10.22 -19.09 16.63
CA LEU A 110 10.86 -19.83 17.72
C LEU A 110 10.61 -21.34 17.58
N GLU A 111 9.36 -21.74 17.35
CA GLU A 111 8.98 -23.15 17.14
C GLU A 111 9.69 -23.74 15.93
N TYR A 112 9.76 -23.00 14.82
CA TYR A 112 10.52 -23.42 13.64
C TYR A 112 12.01 -23.58 13.96
N ALA A 113 12.62 -22.65 14.69
CA ALA A 113 14.03 -22.76 15.07
C ALA A 113 14.28 -24.00 15.95
N TRP A 114 13.40 -24.31 16.89
CA TRP A 114 13.49 -25.51 17.73
C TRP A 114 13.33 -26.80 16.95
N GLN A 115 12.40 -26.86 15.99
CA GLN A 115 12.22 -28.04 15.13
C GLN A 115 13.41 -28.31 14.20
N MET A 116 14.20 -27.30 13.87
CA MET A 116 15.36 -27.43 12.98
C MET A 116 16.65 -27.77 13.74
N ASP A 117 16.69 -27.50 15.05
CA ASP A 117 17.82 -27.83 15.93
C ASP A 117 17.74 -29.29 16.47
N GLU A 118 16.63 -29.99 16.26
CA GLU A 118 16.41 -31.42 16.58
C GLU A 118 16.52 -32.30 15.33
#